data_AF-A0A919I881-F1
#
_entry.id   AF-A0A919I881-F1
#
_cell.length_a   1.000
_cell.length_b   1.000
_cell.length_c   1.000
_cell.angle_alpha   90.00
_cell.angle_beta   90.00
_cell.angle_gamma   90.00
#
_symmetry.space_group_name_H-M   'P 1'
#
loop_
_entity.id
_entity.type
_entity.pdbx_description
1 polymer ?
#
loop_
_entity_poly.entity_id
_entity_poly.type
_entity_poly.pdbx_seq_one_letter_code
_entity_poly.pdbx_strand_id
1 'polypeptide(L)'
;MYMVGGVTPAFEASGKNDIGNSTAGLSIQKHNVSLDMGMGFDFYFPFFKFSQEIRFSRGISNMLGSQHTVYQDPISRLNTNTISVYFIFQ
;
A
#
# COMPACT_ATOMS: atom_id res chain seq x y z
N MET A 1 -3.18 7.82 -23.74
CA MET A 1 -3.59 6.75 -22.81
C MET A 1 -2.40 5.85 -22.60
N TYR A 2 -2.05 5.56 -21.35
CA TYR A 2 -0.97 4.65 -21.00
C TYR A 2 -1.39 3.74 -19.85
N MET A 3 -0.69 2.63 -19.70
CA MET A 3 -0.83 1.73 -18.56
C MET A 3 0.52 1.64 -17.84
N VAL A 4 0.47 1.57 -16.52
CA VAL A 4 1.63 1.44 -15.65
C VAL A 4 1.45 0.15 -14.86
N GLY A 5 2.49 -0.66 -14.79
CA GLY A 5 2.51 -1.88 -13.99
C GLY A 5 3.83 -1.96 -13.26
N GLY A 6 3.81 -2.39 -12.01
CA GLY A 6 5.03 -2.45 -11.20
C GLY A 6 4.88 -3.32 -9.96
N VAL A 7 6.02 -3.61 -9.34
CA VAL A 7 6.08 -4.21 -8.01
C VAL A 7 6.75 -3.21 -7.10
N THR A 8 6.09 -2.90 -5.99
CA THR A 8 6.56 -1.92 -5.01
C THR A 8 6.90 -2.64 -3.72
N PRO A 9 8.20 -2.82 -3.39
CA PRO A 9 8.61 -3.25 -2.07
C PRO A 9 8.50 -2.07 -1.10
N ALA A 10 7.85 -2.28 0.04
CA ALA A 10 7.68 -1.29 1.09
C ALA A 10 8.33 -1.79 2.38
N PHE A 11 9.09 -0.89 3.00
CA PHE A 11 9.80 -1.13 4.26
C PHE A 11 9.36 -0.09 5.27
N GLU A 12 8.87 -0.54 6.42
CA GLU A 12 8.50 0.35 7.50
C GLU A 12 9.75 0.74 8.30
N ALA A 13 10.21 1.99 8.15
CA ALA A 13 11.33 2.56 8.88
C ALA A 13 10.90 3.23 10.21
N SER A 14 9.63 3.12 10.60
CA SER A 14 9.12 3.66 11.85
C SER A 14 9.67 2.85 13.03
N GLY A 15 10.57 3.46 13.81
CA GLY A 15 11.16 2.88 15.01
C GLY A 15 10.20 2.79 16.21
N LYS A 16 8.91 3.06 16.02
CA LYS A 16 7.90 3.03 17.08
C LYS A 16 7.34 1.61 17.29
N ASN A 17 8.22 0.63 17.42
CA ASN A 17 7.86 -0.71 17.90
C ASN A 17 8.12 -0.87 19.41
N ASP A 18 8.61 0.17 20.08
CA ASP A 18 8.80 0.23 21.53
C ASP A 18 7.66 0.95 22.27
N ILE A 19 6.44 1.01 21.71
CA ILE A 19 5.27 1.21 22.59
C ILE A 19 4.96 -0.13 23.25
N GLY A 20 5.66 -0.31 24.36
CA GLY A 20 5.49 -1.26 25.44
C GLY A 20 4.42 -2.32 25.27
N ASN A 21 4.87 -3.58 25.29
CA ASN A 21 4.46 -4.57 26.29
C ASN A 21 2.98 -4.52 26.71
N SER A 22 2.10 -4.39 25.72
CA SER A 22 0.67 -4.45 25.89
C SER A 22 0.28 -5.77 25.31
N THR A 23 -0.19 -6.67 26.15
CA THR A 23 -0.67 -8.04 25.90
C THR A 23 -1.82 -8.13 24.87
N ALA A 24 -2.06 -7.05 24.13
CA ALA A 24 -3.15 -6.78 23.20
C ALA A 24 -2.69 -6.13 21.87
N GLY A 25 -1.38 -6.00 21.61
CA GLY A 25 -0.87 -5.44 20.35
C GLY A 25 -0.81 -6.47 19.23
N LEU A 26 -1.36 -6.15 18.05
CA LEU A 26 -1.19 -6.97 16.84
C LEU A 26 0.23 -6.79 16.31
N SER A 27 1.00 -7.87 16.21
CA SER A 27 2.34 -7.83 15.62
C SER A 27 2.20 -7.67 14.10
N ILE A 28 2.79 -6.61 13.53
CA ILE A 28 2.78 -6.33 12.10
C ILE A 28 4.22 -6.46 11.57
N GLN A 29 4.38 -7.16 10.45
CA GLN A 29 5.68 -7.30 9.78
C GLN A 29 6.10 -5.98 9.12
N LYS A 30 7.38 -5.63 9.29
CA LYS A 30 7.99 -4.40 8.76
C LYS A 30 8.22 -4.42 7.24
N HIS A 31 8.01 -5.56 6.60
CA HIS A 31 8.25 -5.77 5.18
C HIS A 31 6.94 -6.06 4.47
N ASN A 32 6.65 -5.29 3.42
CA ASN A 32 5.50 -5.51 2.57
C ASN A 32 5.95 -5.48 1.10
N VAL A 33 5.28 -6.26 0.27
CA VAL A 33 5.46 -6.23 -1.18
C VAL A 33 4.08 -6.11 -1.79
N SER A 34 3.91 -5.11 -2.64
CA SER A 34 2.66 -4.82 -3.34
C SER A 34 2.84 -4.90 -4.85
N LEU A 35 1.79 -5.36 -5.52
CA LEU A 35 1.64 -5.33 -6.96
C LEU A 35 0.83 -4.10 -7.35
N ASP A 36 1.37 -3.28 -8.25
CA ASP A 36 0.78 -2.05 -8.70
C ASP A 36 0.34 -2.16 -10.16
N MET A 37 -0.87 -1.72 -10.44
CA MET A 37 -1.44 -1.62 -11.79
C MET A 37 -2.15 -0.28 -11.91
N GLY A 38 -1.85 0.49 -12.94
CA GLY A 38 -2.42 1.81 -13.16
C GLY A 38 -2.73 2.07 -14.62
N MET A 39 -3.65 2.99 -14.84
CA MET A 39 -4.05 3.48 -16.15
C MET A 39 -4.15 4.99 -16.13
N GLY A 40 -3.59 5.63 -17.16
CA GLY A 40 -3.50 7.07 -17.27
C GLY A 40 -4.11 7.60 -18.57
N PHE A 41 -4.76 8.75 -18.48
CA PHE A 41 -5.25 9.52 -19.61
C PHE A 41 -4.70 10.94 -19.54
N ASP A 42 -4.27 11.42 -20.70
CA ASP A 42 -3.67 12.73 -20.86
C ASP A 42 -4.56 13.58 -21.76
N PHE A 43 -5.16 14.62 -21.19
CA PHE A 43 -5.92 15.62 -21.93
C PHE A 43 -5.05 16.85 -22.17
N TYR A 44 -4.95 17.25 -23.43
CA TYR A 44 -4.16 18.40 -23.85
C TYR A 44 -5.09 19.59 -24.08
N PHE A 45 -4.95 20.62 -23.23
CA PHE A 45 -5.58 21.92 -23.43
C PHE A 45 -4.53 22.94 -23.92
N PRO A 46 -4.96 24.08 -24.48
CA PRO A 46 -4.02 25.10 -24.98
C PRO A 46 -3.10 25.69 -23.90
N PHE A 47 -3.55 25.69 -22.64
CA PHE A 47 -2.85 26.34 -21.53
C PHE A 47 -2.28 25.36 -20.49
N PHE A 48 -2.74 24.10 -20.48
CA PHE A 48 -2.27 23.08 -19.54
C PHE A 48 -2.55 21.66 -20.06
N LYS A 49 -1.79 20.70 -19.56
CA LYS A 49 -2.05 19.28 -19.73
C LYS A 49 -2.66 18.73 -18.45
N PHE A 50 -3.86 18.17 -18.56
CA PHE A 50 -4.51 17.47 -17.46
C PHE A 50 -4.27 15.96 -17.60
N SER A 51 -3.41 15.42 -16.74
CA SER A 51 -3.07 14.00 -16.73
C SER A 51 -3.74 13.34 -15.53
N GLN A 52 -4.77 12.54 -15.79
CA GLN A 52 -5.44 11.74 -14.77
C GLN A 52 -4.85 10.33 -14.77
N GLU A 53 -4.46 9.83 -13.60
CA GLU A 53 -3.96 8.46 -13.44
C GLU A 53 -4.69 7.77 -12.29
N ILE A 54 -5.21 6.57 -12.54
CA ILE A 54 -5.76 5.70 -11.50
C ILE A 54 -4.76 4.57 -11.28
N ARG A 55 -4.36 4.35 -10.04
CA ARG A 55 -3.43 3.29 -9.64
C ARG A 55 -4.04 2.41 -8.56
N PHE A 56 -4.05 1.11 -8.81
CA PHE A 56 -4.44 0.06 -7.89
C PHE A 56 -3.17 -0.60 -7.36
N SER A 57 -3.02 -0.65 -6.03
CA SER A 57 -1.94 -1.33 -5.35
C SER A 57 -2.51 -2.43 -4.47
N ARG A 58 -2.02 -3.67 -4.65
CA ARG A 58 -2.43 -4.83 -3.88
C ARG A 58 -1.22 -5.51 -3.26
N GLY A 59 -1.14 -5.46 -1.94
CA GLY A 59 -0.20 -6.21 -1.12
C GLY A 59 -0.34 -7.70 -1.38
N ILE A 60 0.77 -8.33 -1.77
CA ILE A 60 0.87 -9.78 -1.95
C ILE A 60 1.51 -10.44 -0.72
N SER A 61 2.35 -9.72 0.01
CA SER A 61 2.95 -10.22 1.26
C SER A 61 1.94 -10.23 2.41
N ASN A 62 2.02 -11.25 3.27
CA ASN A 62 1.26 -11.28 4.51
C ASN A 62 1.99 -10.45 5.56
N MET A 63 1.37 -9.36 5.99
CA MET A 63 1.95 -8.48 7.01
C MET A 63 1.67 -8.95 8.45
N LEU A 64 1.00 -10.08 8.65
CA LEU A 64 0.72 -10.61 9.98
C LEU A 64 2.01 -11.12 10.64
N GLY A 65 2.33 -10.61 11.82
CA GLY A 65 3.48 -11.04 12.61
C GLY A 65 3.32 -12.46 13.16
N SER A 66 4.42 -13.06 13.62
CA SER A 66 4.44 -14.45 14.09
C SER A 66 4.06 -14.62 15.58
N GLN A 67 3.65 -13.56 16.28
CA GLN A 67 3.30 -13.64 17.71
C GLN A 67 1.83 -14.02 17.89
N HIS A 68 1.56 -15.17 18.52
CA HIS A 68 0.20 -15.55 18.89
C HIS A 68 -0.28 -14.72 20.09
N THR A 69 -1.27 -13.87 19.84
CA THR A 69 -2.00 -13.08 20.82
C THR A 69 -3.49 -13.35 20.61
N VAL A 70 -4.33 -13.19 21.65
CA VAL A 70 -5.80 -13.41 21.58
C VAL A 70 -6.47 -12.66 20.41
N TYR A 71 -5.89 -11.53 19.98
CA TYR A 71 -6.38 -10.72 18.86
C TYR A 71 -5.88 -11.19 17.48
N GLN A 72 -4.86 -12.05 17.42
CA GLN A 72 -4.29 -12.59 16.19
C GLN A 72 -4.96 -13.89 15.75
N ASP A 73 -5.41 -14.74 16.68
CA ASP A 73 -6.05 -16.03 16.37
C ASP A 73 -7.23 -15.96 15.37
N PRO A 74 -8.11 -14.93 15.37
CA PRO A 74 -9.16 -14.82 14.36
C PRO A 74 -8.69 -14.24 13.02
N ILE A 75 -7.47 -13.70 12.92
CA ILE A 75 -6.95 -13.01 11.73
C ILE A 75 -5.96 -13.93 11.01
N SER A 76 -6.37 -14.53 9.90
CA SER A 76 -5.48 -15.44 9.14
C SER A 76 -4.50 -14.72 8.20
N ARG A 77 -4.81 -13.50 7.75
CA ARG A 77 -3.97 -12.75 6.80
C ARG A 77 -4.23 -11.25 6.87
N LEU A 78 -3.16 -10.46 6.85
CA LEU A 78 -3.23 -9.00 6.74
C LEU A 78 -2.56 -8.56 5.43
N ASN A 79 -3.36 -7.96 4.53
CA ASN A 79 -2.88 -7.44 3.25
C ASN A 79 -3.28 -5.97 3.09
N THR A 80 -2.39 -5.18 2.51
CA THR A 80 -2.68 -3.80 2.10
C THR A 80 -3.38 -3.77 0.75
N ASN A 81 -4.47 -3.03 0.62
CA ASN A 81 -5.06 -2.72 -0.67
C ASN A 81 -5.28 -1.21 -0.74
N THR A 82 -4.80 -0.56 -1.78
CA THR A 82 -4.88 0.89 -1.93
C THR A 82 -5.31 1.23 -3.35
N ILE A 83 -6.23 2.18 -3.45
CA ILE A 83 -6.66 2.78 -4.71
C ILE A 83 -6.25 4.24 -4.64
N SER A 84 -5.35 4.63 -5.53
CA SER A 84 -4.86 5.99 -5.65
C SER A 84 -5.40 6.62 -6.92
N VAL A 85 -5.87 7.86 -6.80
CA VAL A 85 -6.30 8.67 -7.94
C VAL A 85 -5.40 9.89 -7.97
N TYR A 86 -4.67 10.07 -9.06
CA TYR A 86 -3.77 11.18 -9.30
C TYR A 86 -4.38 12.14 -10.30
N PHE A 87 -4.35 13.42 -9.95
CA PHE A 87 -4.68 14.52 -10.84
C PHE A 87 -3.44 15.39 -10.97
N ILE A 88 -2.80 15.33 -12.14
CA ILE A 88 -1.58 16.09 -12.44
C ILE A 88 -1.95 17.19 -13.43
N PHE A 89 -1.59 18.42 -13.08
CA PHE A 89 -1.71 19.59 -13.94
C PHE A 89 -0.30 20.05 -14.31
N GLN A 90 0.01 20.01 -15.60
CA GLN A 90 1.28 20.48 -16.15
C GLN A 90 1.06 21.67 -17.09
#